data_AF-A0A1H5Z2I5-F1
#
_entry.id   AF-A0A1H5Z2I5-F1
#
_cell.length_a   1.000
_cell.length_b   1.000
_cell.length_c   1.000
_cell.angle_alpha   90.00
_cell.angle_beta   90.00
_cell.angle_gamma   90.00
#
_symmetry.space_group_name_H-M   'P 1'
#
loop_
_entity.id
_entity.type
_entity.pdbx_description
1 polymer ?
#
loop_
_entity_poly.entity_id
_entity_poly.type
_entity_poly.pdbx_seq_one_letter_code
_entity_poly.pdbx_strand_id
1 'polypeptide(L)'
;MTTTTMPRGLALPSSRAVINLALGGFAGLGFWELFSAVPTAWFAEYPLEPPELVKALFAHQLGLTLSTPMAKLLHFLTGFLFYPLGYYGLTRWVKSFGMPAAGWIWGVITYFIALGFFAPLAGQAFLLLDVPRLSFMSLVGHAIYGYVGAYVFERLERTG
;
A
#
# COMPACT_ATOMS: atom_id res chain seq x y z
N MET A 1 -34.45 -18.58 -21.04
CA MET A 1 -34.19 -17.18 -20.68
C MET A 1 -32.72 -17.09 -20.30
N THR A 2 -31.88 -16.67 -21.25
CA THR A 2 -30.42 -16.64 -21.10
C THR A 2 -30.05 -15.26 -20.58
N THR A 3 -29.66 -15.17 -19.31
CA THR A 3 -29.20 -13.91 -18.71
C THR A 3 -27.81 -13.62 -19.26
N THR A 4 -27.72 -12.76 -20.28
CA THR A 4 -26.45 -12.25 -20.79
C THR A 4 -25.80 -11.42 -19.69
N THR A 5 -24.84 -11.99 -18.97
CA THR A 5 -23.95 -11.24 -18.07
C THR A 5 -23.08 -10.36 -18.94
N MET A 6 -23.49 -9.10 -19.11
CA MET A 6 -22.63 -8.07 -19.68
C MET A 6 -21.32 -8.05 -18.88
N PRO A 7 -20.14 -8.14 -19.53
CA PRO A 7 -18.88 -7.97 -18.82
C PRO A 7 -18.91 -6.63 -18.11
N ARG A 8 -18.56 -6.59 -16.82
CA ARG A 8 -18.33 -5.31 -16.12
C ARG A 8 -17.26 -4.58 -16.92
N GLY A 9 -17.64 -3.53 -17.62
CA GLY A 9 -16.68 -2.69 -18.32
C GLY A 9 -15.63 -2.18 -17.34
N LEU A 10 -14.38 -2.08 -17.79
CA LEU A 10 -13.28 -1.46 -17.04
C LEU A 10 -13.57 0.04 -16.89
N ALA A 11 -14.49 0.39 -15.99
CA ALA A 11 -14.81 1.76 -15.68
C ALA A 11 -13.59 2.43 -15.05
N LEU A 12 -13.13 3.53 -15.65
CA LEU A 12 -12.11 4.38 -15.07
C LEU A 12 -12.70 5.09 -13.83
N PRO A 13 -11.90 5.34 -12.78
CA PRO A 13 -12.36 6.11 -11.64
C PRO A 13 -12.75 7.52 -12.09
N SER A 14 -13.91 7.99 -11.64
CA SER A 14 -14.30 9.39 -11.82
C SER A 14 -13.34 10.31 -11.06
N SER A 15 -13.30 11.60 -11.39
CA SER A 15 -12.47 12.57 -10.65
C SER A 15 -12.76 12.57 -9.15
N ARG A 16 -14.04 12.39 -8.78
CA ARG A 16 -14.45 12.24 -7.38
C ARG A 16 -13.86 10.98 -6.75
N ALA A 17 -13.93 9.84 -7.43
CA ALA A 17 -13.34 8.61 -6.94
C ALA A 17 -11.82 8.75 -6.76
N VAL A 18 -11.13 9.40 -7.69
CA VAL A 18 -9.68 9.68 -7.57
C VAL A 18 -9.38 10.54 -6.34
N ILE A 19 -10.15 11.60 -6.10
CA ILE A 19 -9.99 12.45 -4.90
C ILE A 19 -10.23 11.63 -3.63
N ASN A 20 -11.31 10.84 -3.59
CA ASN A 20 -11.64 10.01 -2.43
C ASN A 20 -10.57 8.93 -2.17
N LEU A 21 -10.00 8.35 -3.23
CA LEU A 21 -8.89 7.40 -3.13
C LEU A 21 -7.64 8.09 -2.58
N ALA A 22 -7.32 9.29 -3.05
CA ALA A 22 -6.18 10.05 -2.56
C ALA A 22 -6.35 10.43 -1.07
N LEU A 23 -7.55 10.83 -0.66
CA LEU A 23 -7.87 11.10 0.76
C LEU A 23 -7.76 9.84 1.62
N GLY A 24 -8.25 8.70 1.14
CA GLY A 24 -8.08 7.43 1.83
C GLY A 24 -6.62 7.03 1.94
N GLY A 25 -5.87 7.12 0.84
CA GLY A 25 -4.43 6.90 0.81
C GLY A 25 -3.67 7.79 1.78
N PHE A 26 -4.04 9.06 1.87
CA PHE A 26 -3.42 10.01 2.79
C PHE A 26 -3.69 9.64 4.25
N ALA A 27 -4.91 9.22 4.58
CA ALA A 27 -5.24 8.73 5.93
C ALA A 27 -4.47 7.46 6.28
N GLY A 28 -4.38 6.50 5.36
CA GLY A 28 -3.58 5.28 5.54
C GLY A 28 -2.10 5.62 5.71
N LEU A 29 -1.54 6.49 4.87
CA LEU A 29 -0.14 6.91 4.91
C LEU A 29 0.18 7.64 6.23
N GLY A 30 -0.72 8.52 6.71
CA GLY A 30 -0.56 9.18 8.01
C GLY A 30 -0.47 8.19 9.17
N PHE A 31 -1.29 7.13 9.15
CA PHE A 31 -1.13 6.01 10.09
C PHE A 31 0.23 5.32 9.92
N TRP A 32 0.60 4.99 8.68
CA TRP A 32 1.84 4.29 8.38
C TRP A 32 3.07 5.00 8.92
N GLU A 33 3.20 6.31 8.69
CA GLU A 33 4.36 7.10 9.15
C GLU A 33 4.57 7.03 10.66
N LEU A 34 3.47 7.11 11.43
CA LEU A 34 3.55 6.96 12.88
C LEU A 34 3.91 5.52 13.27
N PHE A 35 3.25 4.54 12.64
CA PHE A 35 3.39 3.13 12.96
C PHE A 35 4.81 2.58 12.65
N SER A 36 5.36 2.96 11.49
CA SER A 36 6.67 2.52 11.03
C SER A 36 7.80 3.11 11.88
N ALA A 37 7.62 4.31 12.41
CA ALA A 37 8.61 4.99 13.23
C ALA A 37 8.57 4.55 14.70
N VAL A 38 7.39 4.52 15.33
CA VAL A 38 7.28 4.43 16.80
C VAL A 38 6.95 3.01 17.29
N PRO A 39 5.75 2.44 17.06
CA PRO A 39 5.45 1.07 17.44
C PRO A 39 6.46 0.04 16.93
N THR A 40 6.92 0.22 15.69
CA THR A 40 7.87 -0.73 15.09
C THR A 40 9.22 -0.67 15.78
N ALA A 41 9.75 0.52 16.08
CA ALA A 41 11.01 0.64 16.81
C ALA A 41 10.93 0.04 18.22
N TRP A 42 9.79 0.20 18.92
CA TRP A 42 9.59 -0.41 20.24
C TRP A 42 9.54 -1.94 20.20
N PHE A 43 8.90 -2.53 19.19
CA PHE A 43 8.73 -3.99 19.12
C PHE A 43 9.90 -4.71 18.43
N ALA A 44 10.42 -4.13 17.35
CA ALA A 44 11.42 -4.72 16.47
C ALA A 44 12.82 -4.12 16.66
N GLU A 45 13.02 -3.25 17.67
CA GLU A 45 14.28 -2.58 18.04
C GLU A 45 14.80 -1.55 17.03
N TYR A 46 14.22 -1.53 15.81
CA TYR A 46 14.53 -0.60 14.73
C TYR A 46 13.23 -0.14 14.04
N PRO A 47 13.17 1.09 13.52
CA PRO A 47 12.03 1.53 12.72
C PRO A 47 11.98 0.79 11.38
N LEU A 48 10.79 0.74 10.78
CA LEU A 48 10.66 0.45 9.36
C LEU A 48 10.98 1.73 8.58
N GLU A 49 11.98 1.65 7.71
CA GLU A 49 12.45 2.79 6.91
C GLU A 49 12.14 2.60 5.42
N PRO A 50 10.89 2.84 4.97
CA PRO A 50 10.55 2.73 3.55
C PRO A 50 11.46 3.52 2.58
N PRO A 51 11.96 4.73 2.93
CA PRO A 51 12.89 5.45 2.06
C PRO A 51 14.19 4.68 1.79
N GLU A 52 14.67 3.87 2.73
CA GLU A 52 15.89 3.07 2.53
C GLU A 52 15.63 1.92 1.55
N LEU A 53 14.45 1.30 1.59
CA LEU A 53 14.05 0.33 0.55
C LEU A 53 14.00 0.98 -0.84
N VAL A 54 13.43 2.19 -0.96
CA VAL A 54 13.38 2.92 -2.23
C VAL A 54 14.80 3.24 -2.74
N LYS A 55 15.69 3.72 -1.87
CA LYS A 55 17.10 3.96 -2.24
C LYS A 55 17.79 2.68 -2.69
N ALA A 56 17.66 1.61 -1.91
CA ALA A 56 18.27 0.31 -2.21
C ALA A 56 17.76 -0.24 -3.56
N LEU A 57 16.46 -0.11 -3.84
CA LEU A 57 15.87 -0.51 -5.11
C LEU A 57 16.50 0.24 -6.30
N PHE A 58 16.60 1.56 -6.23
CA PHE A 58 17.17 2.37 -7.31
C PHE A 58 18.68 2.15 -7.46
N ALA A 59 19.40 1.96 -6.35
CA ALA A 59 20.83 1.65 -6.38
C ALA A 59 21.06 0.27 -7.02
N HIS A 60 20.31 -0.76 -6.60
CA HIS A 60 20.49 -2.13 -7.06
C HIS A 60 20.03 -2.33 -8.51
N GLN A 61 18.93 -1.69 -8.93
CA GLN A 61 18.36 -1.89 -10.28
C GLN A 61 18.95 -0.93 -11.32
N LEU A 62 19.29 0.29 -10.93
CA LEU A 62 19.63 1.36 -11.87
C LEU A 62 21.01 1.98 -11.61
N GLY A 63 21.71 1.59 -10.53
CA GLY A 63 22.97 2.22 -10.13
C GLY A 63 22.80 3.68 -9.68
N LEU A 64 21.59 4.10 -9.31
CA LEU A 64 21.28 5.48 -8.96
C LEU A 64 21.24 5.69 -7.45
N THR A 65 21.97 6.69 -6.96
CA THR A 65 21.91 7.13 -5.56
C THR A 65 20.85 8.21 -5.40
N LEU A 66 19.74 7.87 -4.73
CA LEU A 66 18.68 8.85 -4.43
C LEU A 66 18.96 9.60 -3.13
N SER A 67 18.62 10.89 -3.12
CA SER A 67 18.57 11.68 -1.89
C SER A 67 17.40 11.21 -1.01
N THR A 68 17.53 11.34 0.31
CA THR A 68 16.46 10.99 1.26
C THR A 68 15.14 11.71 0.96
N PRO A 69 15.11 13.03 0.63
CA PRO A 69 13.86 13.69 0.26
C PRO A 69 13.19 13.08 -0.97
N MET A 70 13.96 12.70 -1.99
CA MET A 70 13.43 12.06 -3.20
C MET A 70 12.85 10.68 -2.89
N ALA A 71 13.57 9.87 -2.11
CA ALA A 71 13.08 8.55 -1.70
C ALA A 71 11.79 8.63 -0.88
N LYS A 72 11.70 9.61 0.04
CA LYS A 72 10.47 9.91 0.80
C LYS A 72 9.33 10.35 -0.11
N LEU A 73 9.58 11.24 -1.07
CA LEU A 73 8.57 11.68 -2.03
C LEU A 73 8.00 10.49 -2.84
N LEU A 74 8.87 9.62 -3.37
CA LEU A 74 8.46 8.44 -4.12
C LEU A 74 7.65 7.46 -3.26
N HIS A 75 8.06 7.26 -2.01
CA HIS A 75 7.29 6.47 -1.05
C HIS A 75 5.92 7.08 -0.77
N PHE A 76 5.84 8.39 -0.53
CA PHE A 76 4.56 9.07 -0.30
C PHE A 76 3.64 8.95 -1.50
N LEU A 77 4.12 9.24 -2.71
CA LEU A 77 3.32 9.07 -3.94
C LEU A 77 2.81 7.62 -4.09
N THR A 78 3.64 6.64 -3.74
CA THR A 78 3.22 5.23 -3.70
C THR A 78 2.11 5.00 -2.67
N GLY A 79 2.29 5.50 -1.46
CA GLY A 79 1.39 5.31 -0.34
C GLY A 79 0.04 6.02 -0.49
N PHE A 80 -0.02 7.26 -0.97
CA PHE A 80 -1.31 7.98 -1.02
C PHE A 80 -1.95 8.04 -2.41
N LEU A 81 -1.24 7.72 -3.50
CA LEU A 81 -1.81 7.70 -4.85
C LEU A 81 -1.84 6.30 -5.46
N PHE A 82 -0.68 5.64 -5.61
CA PHE A 82 -0.62 4.40 -6.40
C PHE A 82 -1.29 3.21 -5.70
N TYR A 83 -1.07 3.03 -4.40
CA TYR A 83 -1.74 1.95 -3.66
C TYR A 83 -3.27 2.11 -3.60
N PRO A 84 -3.86 3.29 -3.35
CA PRO A 84 -5.31 3.46 -3.48
C PRO A 84 -5.85 3.15 -4.88
N LEU A 85 -5.15 3.54 -5.95
CA LEU A 85 -5.54 3.17 -7.31
C LEU A 85 -5.54 1.64 -7.51
N GLY A 86 -4.56 0.94 -6.91
CA GLY A 86 -4.54 -0.52 -6.88
C GLY A 86 -5.74 -1.12 -6.13
N TYR A 87 -6.15 -0.53 -5.00
CA TYR A 87 -7.37 -0.92 -4.28
C TYR A 87 -8.63 -0.78 -5.16
N TYR A 88 -8.74 0.33 -5.91
CA TYR A 88 -9.83 0.52 -6.86
C TYR A 88 -9.83 -0.57 -7.94
N GLY A 89 -8.66 -0.86 -8.53
CA GLY A 89 -8.53 -1.94 -9.52
C GLY A 89 -8.96 -3.30 -8.97
N LEU A 90 -8.50 -3.65 -7.75
CA LEU A 90 -8.91 -4.89 -7.08
C LEU A 90 -10.43 -4.96 -6.90
N THR A 91 -11.04 -3.91 -6.35
CA THR A 91 -12.45 -3.96 -5.93
C THR A 91 -13.43 -3.73 -7.06
N ARG A 92 -13.06 -2.99 -8.11
CA ARG A 92 -13.96 -2.61 -9.21
C ARG A 92 -13.74 -3.42 -10.47
N TRP A 93 -12.52 -3.90 -10.72
CA TRP A 93 -12.22 -4.68 -11.94
C TRP A 93 -12.08 -6.17 -11.68
N VAL A 94 -11.63 -6.58 -10.49
CA VAL A 94 -11.42 -8.00 -10.17
C VAL A 94 -12.59 -8.54 -9.35
N LYS A 95 -12.63 -8.24 -8.05
CA LYS A 95 -13.64 -8.71 -7.12
C LYS A 95 -13.64 -7.87 -5.85
N SER A 96 -14.81 -7.38 -5.46
CA SER A 96 -15.01 -6.84 -4.12
C SER A 96 -15.38 -7.95 -3.15
N PHE A 97 -14.68 -8.00 -2.02
CA PHE A 97 -15.00 -8.85 -0.87
C PHE A 97 -15.83 -8.10 0.19
N GLY A 98 -16.19 -6.85 -0.05
CA GLY A 98 -16.85 -5.97 0.91
C GLY A 98 -15.92 -5.51 2.04
N MET A 99 -16.32 -4.45 2.74
CA MET A 99 -15.63 -4.02 3.95
C MET A 99 -16.07 -4.86 5.17
N PRO A 100 -15.16 -5.21 6.10
CA PRO A 100 -13.76 -4.76 6.17
C PRO A 100 -12.76 -5.58 5.33
N ALA A 101 -13.15 -6.77 4.86
CA ALA A 101 -12.24 -7.74 4.25
C ALA A 101 -11.43 -7.21 3.06
N ALA A 102 -12.05 -6.42 2.17
CA ALA A 102 -11.39 -5.86 1.00
C ALA A 102 -10.19 -4.97 1.38
N GLY A 103 -10.30 -4.17 2.45
CA GLY A 103 -9.20 -3.32 2.93
C GLY A 103 -8.05 -4.13 3.52
N TRP A 104 -8.36 -5.18 4.29
CA TRP A 104 -7.35 -6.08 4.85
C TRP A 104 -6.60 -6.85 3.77
N ILE A 105 -7.34 -7.44 2.82
CA ILE A 105 -6.76 -8.16 1.67
C ILE A 105 -5.82 -7.23 0.89
N TRP A 106 -6.28 -6.00 0.62
CA TRP A 106 -5.44 -5.02 -0.05
C TRP A 106 -4.19 -4.67 0.75
N GLY A 107 -4.31 -4.47 2.06
CA GLY A 107 -3.16 -4.27 2.95
C GLY A 107 -2.14 -5.40 2.83
N VAL A 108 -2.57 -6.66 2.94
CA VAL A 108 -1.69 -7.82 2.75
C VAL A 108 -1.04 -7.85 1.36
N ILE A 109 -1.79 -7.49 0.31
CA ILE A 109 -1.23 -7.37 -1.05
C ILE A 109 -0.12 -6.30 -1.07
N THR A 110 -0.32 -5.13 -0.47
CA THR A 110 0.72 -4.08 -0.43
C THR A 110 1.96 -4.51 0.34
N TYR A 111 1.80 -5.32 1.40
CA TYR A 111 2.92 -5.95 2.11
C TYR A 111 3.71 -6.88 1.19
N PHE A 112 3.01 -7.75 0.45
CA PHE A 112 3.65 -8.64 -0.52
C PHE A 112 4.32 -7.88 -1.67
N ILE A 113 3.73 -6.76 -2.14
CA ILE A 113 4.37 -5.90 -3.13
C ILE A 113 5.66 -5.29 -2.56
N ALA A 114 5.61 -4.73 -1.35
CA ALA A 114 6.76 -4.09 -0.72
C ALA A 114 7.88 -5.08 -0.41
N LEU A 115 7.59 -6.14 0.37
CA LEU A 115 8.64 -7.03 0.86
C LEU A 115 8.76 -8.33 0.08
N GLY A 116 7.71 -8.78 -0.59
CA GLY A 116 7.75 -10.01 -1.40
C GLY A 116 8.32 -9.75 -2.80
N PHE A 117 8.17 -8.53 -3.32
CA PHE A 117 8.62 -8.17 -4.66
C PHE A 117 9.72 -7.11 -4.64
N PHE A 118 9.51 -5.94 -4.04
CA PHE A 118 10.52 -4.87 -4.09
C PHE A 118 11.74 -5.12 -3.21
N ALA A 119 11.62 -5.73 -2.03
CA ALA A 119 12.78 -6.05 -1.19
C ALA A 119 13.80 -6.98 -1.91
N PRO A 120 13.39 -8.11 -2.54
CA PRO A 120 14.29 -8.89 -3.39
C PRO A 120 14.93 -8.10 -4.54
N LEU A 121 14.15 -7.26 -5.23
CA LEU A 121 14.68 -6.39 -6.28
C LEU A 121 15.65 -5.33 -5.74
N ALA A 122 15.56 -4.98 -4.47
CA ALA A 122 16.50 -4.10 -3.77
C ALA A 122 17.72 -4.84 -3.20
N GLY A 123 17.86 -6.15 -3.43
CA GLY A 123 18.94 -6.97 -2.89
C GLY A 123 18.74 -7.38 -1.42
N GLN A 124 17.55 -7.20 -0.86
CA GLN A 124 17.18 -7.63 0.49
C GLN A 124 16.53 -9.02 0.46
N ALA A 125 16.45 -9.69 1.62
CA ALA A 125 15.80 -11.00 1.70
C ALA A 125 14.30 -10.91 1.36
N PHE A 126 13.76 -11.94 0.71
CA PHE A 126 12.31 -12.08 0.50
C PHE A 126 11.56 -11.96 1.82
N LEU A 127 10.53 -11.11 1.84
CA LEU A 127 9.74 -10.77 3.04
C LEU A 127 10.56 -10.29 4.25
N LEU A 128 11.84 -9.92 4.10
CA LEU A 128 12.75 -9.66 5.21
C LEU A 128 12.80 -10.83 6.21
N LEU A 129 12.84 -12.07 5.72
CA LEU A 129 12.86 -13.28 6.57
C LEU A 129 14.10 -13.39 7.47
N ASP A 130 15.17 -12.67 7.15
CA ASP A 130 16.36 -12.50 7.96
C ASP A 130 16.13 -11.55 9.17
N VAL A 131 15.08 -10.75 9.16
CA VAL A 131 14.67 -9.83 10.24
C VAL A 131 13.18 -10.01 10.58
N PRO A 132 12.76 -11.18 11.10
CA PRO A 132 11.36 -11.60 11.16
C PRO A 132 10.45 -10.67 11.98
N ARG A 133 10.98 -9.97 12.99
CA ARG A 133 10.18 -8.98 13.74
C ARG A 133 9.80 -7.77 12.88
N LEU A 134 10.70 -7.28 12.02
CA LEU A 134 10.39 -6.20 11.08
C LEU A 134 9.42 -6.67 9.99
N SER A 135 9.60 -7.89 9.49
CA SER A 135 8.66 -8.53 8.56
C SER A 135 7.24 -8.56 9.13
N PHE A 136 7.09 -9.04 10.37
CA PHE A 136 5.81 -9.06 11.06
C PHE A 136 5.21 -7.66 11.26
N MET A 137 6.00 -6.70 11.73
CA MET A 137 5.52 -5.32 11.91
C MET A 137 5.09 -4.71 10.58
N SER A 138 5.82 -4.97 9.50
CA SER A 138 5.45 -4.53 8.15
C SER A 138 4.09 -5.09 7.74
N LEU A 139 3.84 -6.38 7.95
CA LEU A 139 2.55 -7.01 7.67
C LEU A 139 1.40 -6.33 8.44
N VAL A 140 1.59 -6.12 9.75
CA VAL A 140 0.59 -5.44 10.59
C VAL A 140 0.34 -4.01 10.11
N GLY A 141 1.41 -3.25 9.86
CA GLY A 141 1.33 -1.87 9.37
C GLY A 141 0.59 -1.78 8.05
N HIS A 142 0.89 -2.68 7.10
CA HIS A 142 0.27 -2.70 5.78
C HIS A 142 -1.20 -3.12 5.85
N ALA A 143 -1.54 -4.11 6.69
CA ALA A 143 -2.92 -4.53 6.91
C ALA A 143 -3.78 -3.38 7.45
N ILE A 144 -3.28 -2.63 8.44
CA ILE A 144 -4.00 -1.48 9.02
C ILE A 144 -4.04 -0.32 8.02
N TYR A 145 -2.93 -0.01 7.34
CA TYR A 145 -2.88 0.98 6.25
C TYR A 145 -3.98 0.70 5.20
N GLY A 146 -4.07 -0.55 4.72
CA GLY A 146 -5.04 -0.95 3.71
C GLY A 146 -6.47 -0.85 4.22
N TYR A 147 -6.71 -1.25 5.47
CA TYR A 147 -8.02 -1.08 6.12
C TYR A 147 -8.43 0.38 6.22
N VAL A 148 -7.58 1.26 6.76
CA VAL A 148 -7.86 2.68 6.96
C VAL A 148 -8.13 3.37 5.63
N GLY A 149 -7.26 3.15 4.64
CA GLY A 149 -7.41 3.79 3.33
C GLY A 149 -8.69 3.35 2.61
N ALA A 150 -8.98 2.05 2.63
CA ALA A 150 -10.22 1.52 2.06
C ALA A 150 -11.46 2.02 2.80
N TYR A 151 -11.42 2.10 4.14
CA TYR A 151 -12.54 2.58 4.95
C TYR A 151 -12.89 4.03 4.63
N VAL A 152 -11.90 4.91 4.59
CA VAL A 152 -12.11 6.33 4.26
C VAL A 152 -12.67 6.49 2.85
N PHE A 153 -12.07 5.83 1.86
CA PHE A 153 -12.56 5.87 0.48
C PHE A 153 -14.01 5.38 0.37
N GLU A 154 -14.32 4.18 0.86
CA GLU A 154 -15.66 3.60 0.77
C GLU A 154 -16.69 4.41 1.58
N ARG A 155 -16.28 5.11 2.64
CA ARG A 155 -17.16 6.02 3.38
C ARG A 155 -17.50 7.25 2.54
N LEU A 156 -16.50 7.89 1.92
CA LEU A 156 -16.68 9.09 1.10
C LEU A 156 -17.46 8.82 -0.20
N GLU A 157 -17.32 7.63 -0.78
CA GLU A 157 -18.11 7.20 -1.93
C GLU A 157 -19.60 7.05 -1.59
N ARG A 158 -19.94 6.68 -0.35
CA ARG A 158 -21.34 6.52 0.09
C ARG A 158 -22.04 7.83 0.46
N THR A 159 -21.29 8.87 0.82
CA THR A 159 -21.86 10.08 1.45
C THR A 159 -21.98 11.29 0.52
N GLY A 160 -21.46 11.22 -0.70
CA GLY A 160 -21.71 12.24 -1.72
C GLY A 160 -22.45 11.65 -2.90
#